data_AF-A0A3M2B300-F1
#
_entry.id   AF-A0A3M2B300-F1
#
_cell.length_a   1.000
_cell.length_b   1.000
_cell.length_c   1.000
_cell.angle_alpha   90.00
_cell.angle_beta   90.00
_cell.angle_gamma   90.00
#
_symmetry.space_group_name_H-M   'P 1'
#
loop_
_entity.id
_entity.type
_entity.pdbx_description
1 polymer ?
#
loop_
_entity_poly.entity_id
_entity_poly.type
_entity_poly.pdbx_seq_one_letter_code
_entity_poly.pdbx_strand_id
1 'polypeptide(L)'
;MRVFLSLGERSASNYVYHIFKSLKGLELYGITDERLESIGVKSLARVEDLSVVGIAEALPKIPFVYRLWKRIERLAPQMDVFVLCDAPAFNLPLLKRIRKHAKKVIYFISPQVWAWKEGRAKLISELVDHLIVILPFEVDFYKRYEREGFRVHYVGHPLIDLAKPSLLEREFKDKLGFPSYLALLPGSRWSEVKRHTPYLREVLECLRLELPVLVPTFGAFKEYIQK
;
A
#
# COMPACT_ATOMS: atom_id res chain seq x y z
N MET A 1 -10.46 -10.94 -21.94
CA MET A 1 -9.95 -11.54 -20.68
C MET A 1 -10.54 -10.75 -19.51
N ARG A 2 -11.05 -11.42 -18.47
CA ARG A 2 -11.62 -10.79 -17.27
C ARG A 2 -10.61 -10.77 -16.14
N VAL A 3 -10.33 -9.58 -15.59
CA VAL A 3 -9.35 -9.38 -14.52
C VAL A 3 -10.01 -8.75 -13.31
N PHE A 4 -9.77 -9.33 -12.15
CA PHE A 4 -10.21 -8.79 -10.87
C PHE A 4 -9.07 -8.09 -10.14
N LEU A 5 -9.25 -6.81 -9.78
CA LEU A 5 -8.29 -5.99 -9.03
C LEU A 5 -8.74 -5.87 -7.57
N SER A 6 -7.92 -6.33 -6.63
CA SER A 6 -8.19 -6.22 -5.20
C SER A 6 -7.24 -5.21 -4.54
N LEU A 7 -7.70 -3.96 -4.48
CA LEU A 7 -7.03 -2.88 -3.75
C LEU A 7 -7.51 -2.88 -2.31
N GLY A 8 -6.60 -3.02 -1.34
CA GLY A 8 -6.96 -2.82 0.07
C GLY A 8 -6.53 -1.46 0.63
N GLU A 9 -5.80 -0.65 -0.14
CA GLU A 9 -5.36 0.69 0.26
C GLU A 9 -5.31 1.64 -0.94
N ARG A 10 -5.43 2.95 -0.68
CA ARG A 10 -5.49 3.97 -1.75
C ARG A 10 -4.16 4.12 -2.49
N SER A 11 -3.04 3.94 -1.79
CA SER A 11 -1.70 3.94 -2.37
C SER A 11 -1.54 2.92 -3.50
N ALA A 12 -2.17 1.75 -3.36
CA ALA A 12 -2.13 0.67 -4.35
C ALA A 12 -2.69 1.10 -5.71
N SER A 13 -3.71 1.97 -5.73
CA SER A 13 -4.31 2.50 -6.96
C SER A 13 -3.30 3.27 -7.80
N ASN A 14 -2.37 4.01 -7.17
CA ASN A 14 -1.35 4.77 -7.89
C ASN A 14 -0.51 3.87 -8.81
N TYR A 15 -0.28 2.63 -8.41
CA TYR A 15 0.54 1.71 -9.17
C TYR A 15 -0.26 1.01 -10.27
N VAL A 16 -1.41 0.44 -9.92
CA VAL A 16 -2.21 -0.34 -10.87
C VAL A 16 -2.89 0.54 -11.93
N TYR A 17 -3.21 1.80 -11.62
CA TYR A 17 -3.84 2.72 -12.56
C TYR A 17 -3.02 2.88 -13.83
N HIS A 18 -1.72 3.15 -13.70
CA HIS A 18 -0.85 3.38 -14.86
C HIS A 18 -0.66 2.11 -15.70
N ILE A 19 -0.59 0.95 -15.04
CA ILE A 19 -0.51 -0.35 -15.71
C ILE A 19 -1.79 -0.59 -16.53
N PHE A 20 -2.95 -0.58 -15.89
CA PHE A 20 -4.21 -0.98 -16.54
C PHE A 20 -4.77 0.08 -17.48
N LYS A 21 -4.42 1.35 -17.33
CA LYS A 21 -4.73 2.40 -18.31
C LYS A 21 -4.09 2.13 -19.68
N SER A 22 -2.91 1.51 -19.70
CA SER A 22 -2.16 1.24 -20.95
C SER A 22 -2.63 -0.04 -21.67
N LEU A 23 -3.33 -0.93 -20.96
CA LEU A 23 -3.76 -2.22 -21.49
C LEU A 23 -5.15 -2.11 -22.14
N LYS A 24 -5.31 -2.73 -23.31
CA LYS A 24 -6.58 -2.78 -24.06
C LYS A 24 -7.15 -4.19 -24.08
N GLY A 25 -8.47 -4.30 -24.30
CA GLY A 25 -9.16 -5.60 -24.45
C GLY A 25 -9.38 -6.38 -23.14
N LEU A 26 -9.27 -5.71 -22.00
CA LEU A 26 -9.52 -6.28 -20.69
C LEU A 26 -10.87 -5.84 -20.15
N GLU A 27 -11.61 -6.78 -19.57
CA GLU A 27 -12.78 -6.47 -18.74
C GLU A 27 -12.33 -6.44 -17.28
N LEU A 28 -12.27 -5.23 -16.71
CA LEU A 28 -11.74 -5.01 -15.36
C LEU A 28 -12.87 -4.92 -14.34
N TYR A 29 -12.72 -5.66 -13.24
CA TYR A 29 -13.60 -5.65 -12.09
C TYR A 29 -12.75 -5.44 -10.84
N GLY A 30 -13.30 -4.91 -9.75
CA GLY A 30 -12.49 -4.86 -8.55
C GLY A 30 -13.04 -4.05 -7.40
N ILE A 31 -12.17 -3.88 -6.41
CA ILE A 31 -12.28 -2.86 -5.39
C ILE A 31 -11.56 -1.63 -5.93
N THR A 32 -12.28 -0.53 -6.09
CA THR A 32 -11.83 0.63 -6.89
C THR A 32 -11.71 1.90 -6.07
N ASP A 33 -11.13 2.92 -6.70
CA ASP A 33 -11.30 4.32 -6.37
C ASP A 33 -11.75 5.09 -7.62
N GLU A 34 -11.92 6.41 -7.51
CA GLU A 34 -12.25 7.28 -8.64
C GLU A 34 -11.30 7.14 -9.84
N ARG A 35 -10.01 6.92 -9.60
CA ARG A 35 -9.02 6.82 -10.68
C ARG A 35 -9.25 5.54 -11.49
N LEU A 36 -9.45 4.41 -10.84
CA LEU A 36 -9.73 3.16 -11.53
C LEU A 36 -11.09 3.18 -12.25
N GLU A 37 -12.11 3.78 -11.63
CA GLU A 37 -13.42 3.94 -12.27
C GLU A 37 -13.31 4.79 -13.55
N SER A 38 -12.47 5.83 -13.55
CA SER A 38 -12.24 6.69 -14.74
C SER A 38 -11.65 5.96 -15.95
N ILE A 39 -11.02 4.80 -15.76
CA ILE A 39 -10.49 3.94 -16.84
C ILE A 39 -11.37 2.72 -17.11
N GLY A 40 -12.60 2.71 -16.61
CA GLY A 40 -13.61 1.70 -16.92
C GLY A 40 -13.57 0.45 -16.04
N VAL A 41 -12.89 0.47 -14.89
CA VAL A 41 -12.94 -0.65 -13.93
C VAL A 41 -14.32 -0.70 -13.27
N LYS A 42 -15.00 -1.86 -13.38
CA LYS A 42 -16.31 -2.08 -12.76
C LYS A 42 -16.16 -2.30 -11.25
N SER A 43 -16.68 -1.36 -10.47
CA SER A 43 -16.58 -1.39 -9.01
C SER A 43 -17.52 -2.42 -8.36
N LEU A 44 -17.00 -3.21 -7.43
CA LEU A 44 -17.79 -4.02 -6.49
C LEU A 44 -17.93 -3.36 -5.12
N ALA A 45 -16.94 -2.55 -4.75
CA ALA A 45 -16.81 -1.79 -3.51
C ALA A 45 -15.70 -0.75 -3.71
N ARG A 46 -15.70 0.31 -2.89
CA ARG A 46 -14.64 1.32 -2.95
C ARG A 46 -13.60 1.11 -1.85
N VAL A 47 -12.36 1.52 -2.10
CA VAL A 47 -11.27 1.43 -1.11
C VAL A 47 -11.59 2.28 0.13
N GLU A 48 -12.33 3.37 -0.03
CA GLU A 48 -12.82 4.18 1.09
C GLU A 48 -13.73 3.39 2.05
N ASP A 49 -14.52 2.44 1.52
CA ASP A 49 -15.37 1.58 2.33
C ASP A 49 -14.56 0.64 3.22
N LEU A 50 -13.34 0.28 2.80
CA LEU A 50 -12.44 -0.64 3.51
C LEU A 50 -11.46 0.08 4.43
N SER A 51 -11.09 1.31 4.10
CA SER A 51 -10.11 2.09 4.85
C SER A 51 -10.62 2.40 6.26
N VAL A 52 -9.84 2.07 7.27
CA VAL A 52 -10.13 2.32 8.69
C VAL A 52 -8.88 2.86 9.37
N VAL A 53 -9.02 3.94 10.14
CA VAL A 53 -7.91 4.57 10.83
C VAL A 53 -7.85 4.00 12.25
N GLY A 54 -7.10 2.90 12.40
CA GLY A 54 -6.85 2.28 13.70
C GLY A 54 -7.74 1.07 14.03
N ILE A 55 -7.36 0.37 15.10
CA ILE A 55 -7.90 -0.96 15.45
C ILE A 55 -9.38 -0.86 15.87
N ALA A 56 -9.77 0.19 16.59
CA ALA A 56 -11.14 0.38 17.09
C ALA A 56 -12.16 0.61 15.96
N GLU A 57 -11.77 1.35 14.91
CA GLU A 57 -12.62 1.62 13.75
C GLU A 57 -12.74 0.42 12.81
N ALA A 58 -11.83 -0.57 12.92
CA ALA A 58 -11.83 -1.77 12.09
C ALA A 58 -12.92 -2.77 12.47
N LEU A 59 -13.27 -2.89 13.76
CA LEU A 59 -14.20 -3.90 14.27
C LEU A 59 -15.60 -3.82 13.63
N PRO A 60 -16.26 -2.65 13.52
CA PRO A 60 -17.58 -2.53 12.91
C PRO A 60 -17.61 -2.91 11.42
N LYS A 61 -16.46 -2.84 10.73
CA LYS A 61 -16.36 -3.13 9.29
C LYS A 61 -16.16 -4.61 8.98
N ILE A 62 -15.89 -5.46 9.98
CA ILE A 62 -15.66 -6.91 9.76
C ILE A 62 -16.83 -7.59 9.02
N PRO A 63 -18.12 -7.37 9.37
CA PRO A 63 -19.23 -7.99 8.66
C PRO A 63 -19.33 -7.53 7.20
N PHE A 64 -18.97 -6.28 6.91
CA PHE A 64 -18.92 -5.76 5.54
C PHE A 64 -17.82 -6.45 4.74
N VAL A 65 -16.60 -6.49 5.27
CA VAL A 65 -15.44 -7.15 4.65
C VAL A 65 -15.73 -8.62 4.36
N TYR A 66 -16.35 -9.34 5.31
CA TYR A 66 -16.71 -10.74 5.13
C TYR A 66 -17.77 -10.95 4.03
N ARG A 67 -18.79 -10.09 3.95
CA ARG A 67 -19.78 -10.11 2.86
C ARG A 67 -19.13 -9.84 1.51
N LEU A 68 -18.18 -8.89 1.47
CA LEU A 68 -17.42 -8.58 0.26
C LEU A 68 -16.58 -9.79 -0.19
N TRP A 69 -15.86 -10.45 0.71
CA TRP A 69 -15.14 -11.69 0.37
C TRP A 69 -16.03 -12.76 -0.22
N LYS A 70 -17.23 -12.99 0.35
CA LYS A 70 -18.20 -13.94 -0.22
C LYS A 70 -18.65 -13.55 -1.62
N ARG A 71 -18.88 -12.25 -1.87
CA ARG A 71 -19.26 -11.74 -3.20
C ARG A 71 -18.14 -11.97 -4.22
N ILE A 72 -16.89 -11.70 -3.83
CA ILE A 72 -15.72 -11.92 -4.68
C ILE A 72 -15.52 -13.41 -4.95
N GLU A 73 -15.65 -14.27 -3.93
CA GLU A 73 -15.56 -15.73 -4.07
C GLU A 73 -16.56 -16.28 -5.09
N ARG A 74 -17.81 -15.78 -5.10
CA ARG A 74 -18.83 -16.17 -6.09
C ARG A 74 -18.51 -15.71 -7.51
N LEU A 75 -17.78 -14.60 -7.65
CA LEU A 75 -17.37 -14.08 -8.96
C LEU A 75 -16.08 -14.74 -9.48
N ALA A 76 -15.30 -15.37 -8.61
CA ALA A 76 -14.01 -15.96 -8.96
C ALA A 76 -14.04 -16.93 -10.15
N PRO A 77 -15.04 -17.80 -10.33
CA PRO A 77 -15.12 -18.68 -11.51
C PRO A 77 -15.25 -17.94 -12.85
N GLN A 78 -15.70 -16.68 -12.83
CA GLN A 78 -15.90 -15.86 -14.03
C GLN A 78 -14.66 -15.02 -14.39
N MET A 79 -13.64 -15.02 -13.54
CA MET A 79 -12.43 -14.22 -13.71
C MET A 79 -11.29 -15.09 -14.23
N ASP A 80 -10.49 -14.55 -15.14
CA ASP A 80 -9.31 -15.23 -15.68
C ASP A 80 -8.08 -14.96 -14.81
N VAL A 81 -7.95 -13.75 -14.28
CA VAL A 81 -6.81 -13.33 -13.45
C VAL A 81 -7.29 -12.53 -12.24
N PHE A 82 -6.74 -12.84 -11.08
CA PHE A 82 -6.82 -12.00 -9.89
C PHE A 82 -5.51 -11.26 -9.68
N VAL A 83 -5.57 -9.94 -9.51
CA VAL A 83 -4.43 -9.10 -9.12
C VAL A 83 -4.72 -8.53 -7.74
N LEU A 84 -4.03 -9.07 -6.74
CA LEU A 84 -4.12 -8.63 -5.35
C LEU A 84 -3.01 -7.63 -5.10
N CYS A 85 -3.33 -6.40 -4.71
CA CYS A 85 -2.32 -5.38 -4.46
C CYS A 85 -2.24 -5.05 -2.97
N ASP A 86 -1.08 -5.28 -2.37
CA ASP A 86 -0.77 -4.96 -0.98
C ASP A 86 -1.85 -5.47 0.02
N ALA A 87 -2.06 -4.78 1.14
CA ALA A 87 -3.12 -5.00 2.12
C ALA A 87 -3.26 -6.46 2.58
N PRO A 88 -2.21 -7.07 3.15
CA PRO A 88 -2.18 -8.49 3.49
C PRO A 88 -3.29 -8.92 4.45
N ALA A 89 -3.77 -8.01 5.31
CA ALA A 89 -4.87 -8.28 6.22
C ALA A 89 -6.19 -8.58 5.48
N PHE A 90 -6.42 -7.95 4.32
CA PHE A 90 -7.59 -8.19 3.48
C PHE A 90 -7.33 -9.26 2.41
N ASN A 91 -6.18 -9.17 1.73
CA ASN A 91 -5.89 -9.97 0.55
C ASN A 91 -5.47 -11.41 0.86
N LEU A 92 -4.83 -11.72 1.99
CA LEU A 92 -4.47 -13.10 2.33
C LEU A 92 -5.69 -13.98 2.68
N PRO A 93 -6.67 -13.52 3.49
CA PRO A 93 -7.92 -14.25 3.68
C PRO A 93 -8.73 -14.39 2.38
N LEU A 94 -8.78 -13.35 1.54
CA LEU A 94 -9.43 -13.42 0.23
C LEU A 94 -8.77 -14.48 -0.65
N LEU A 95 -7.44 -14.48 -0.73
CA LEU A 95 -6.65 -15.41 -1.52
C LEU A 95 -6.98 -16.88 -1.21
N LYS A 96 -7.06 -17.23 0.09
CA LYS A 96 -7.49 -18.57 0.53
C LYS A 96 -8.86 -18.97 0.00
N ARG A 97 -9.81 -18.03 -0.06
CA ARG A 97 -11.19 -18.28 -0.50
C ARG A 97 -11.29 -18.46 -2.01
N ILE A 98 -10.60 -17.61 -2.76
CA ILE A 98 -10.69 -17.61 -4.22
C ILE A 98 -9.82 -18.69 -4.87
N ARG A 99 -8.79 -19.21 -4.20
CA ARG A 99 -7.76 -20.03 -4.87
C ARG A 99 -8.33 -21.25 -5.61
N LYS A 100 -9.31 -21.94 -5.02
CA LYS A 100 -9.99 -23.09 -5.65
C LYS A 100 -10.75 -22.75 -6.94
N HIS A 101 -11.02 -21.48 -7.19
CA HIS A 101 -11.82 -20.99 -8.33
C HIS A 101 -11.00 -20.10 -9.28
N ALA A 102 -9.93 -19.47 -8.79
CA ALA A 102 -9.10 -18.57 -9.57
C ALA A 102 -8.16 -19.36 -10.49
N LYS A 103 -8.20 -19.07 -11.80
CA LYS A 103 -7.30 -19.68 -12.79
C LYS A 103 -5.86 -19.20 -12.63
N LYS A 104 -5.68 -17.90 -12.36
CA LYS A 104 -4.37 -17.27 -12.17
C LYS A 104 -4.46 -16.19 -11.08
N VAL A 105 -3.48 -16.17 -10.20
CA VAL A 105 -3.33 -15.17 -9.15
C VAL A 105 -1.97 -14.49 -9.26
N ILE A 106 -2.02 -13.17 -9.39
CA ILE A 106 -0.89 -12.27 -9.29
C ILE A 106 -1.02 -11.52 -7.96
N TYR A 107 0.04 -11.49 -7.18
CA TYR A 107 0.12 -10.67 -5.98
C TYR A 107 1.14 -9.56 -6.25
N PHE A 108 0.65 -8.33 -6.35
CA PHE A 108 1.43 -7.16 -6.69
C PHE A 108 1.79 -6.39 -5.40
N ILE A 109 3.08 -6.10 -5.23
CA ILE A 109 3.65 -5.56 -3.99
C ILE A 109 3.46 -6.58 -2.86
N SER A 110 4.47 -7.44 -2.71
CA SER A 110 4.50 -8.40 -1.62
C SER A 110 4.35 -7.67 -0.28
N PRO A 111 3.52 -8.17 0.64
CA PRO A 111 3.60 -7.71 2.01
C PRO A 111 5.01 -7.97 2.55
N GLN A 112 5.53 -7.04 3.35
CA GLN A 112 6.86 -7.13 3.98
C GLN A 112 6.89 -8.18 5.11
N VAL A 113 6.44 -9.40 4.81
CA VAL A 113 6.29 -10.52 5.77
C VAL A 113 7.63 -10.93 6.37
N TRP A 114 8.73 -10.63 5.69
CA TRP A 114 10.09 -10.77 6.16
C TRP A 114 10.38 -9.97 7.44
N ALA A 115 9.68 -8.85 7.67
CA ALA A 115 9.93 -7.99 8.83
C ALA A 115 9.15 -8.41 10.08
N TRP A 116 8.17 -9.31 10.00
CA TRP A 116 7.27 -9.57 11.15
C TRP A 116 6.51 -10.90 11.19
N LYS A 117 6.24 -11.57 10.05
CA LYS A 117 5.45 -12.83 9.99
C LYS A 117 5.87 -13.73 8.83
N GLU A 118 7.07 -14.29 8.91
CA GLU A 118 7.67 -15.12 7.86
C GLU A 118 6.79 -16.31 7.42
N GLY A 119 5.99 -16.91 8.32
CA GLY A 119 5.07 -17.98 7.96
C GLY A 119 4.04 -17.61 6.88
N ARG A 120 3.79 -16.31 6.65
CA ARG A 120 2.95 -15.85 5.53
C ARG A 120 3.64 -15.94 4.17
N ALA A 121 4.97 -15.98 4.13
CA ALA A 121 5.71 -16.15 2.88
C ALA A 121 5.42 -17.51 2.23
N LYS A 122 5.40 -18.58 3.04
CA LYS A 122 5.00 -19.92 2.60
C LYS A 122 3.56 -19.94 2.05
N LEU A 123 2.63 -19.30 2.77
CA LEU A 123 1.24 -19.19 2.30
C LEU A 123 1.14 -18.47 0.95
N ILE A 124 1.87 -17.37 0.79
CA ILE A 124 1.90 -16.61 -0.47
C ILE A 124 2.45 -17.49 -1.58
N SER A 125 3.58 -18.18 -1.36
CA SER A 125 4.15 -19.03 -2.40
C SER A 125 3.22 -20.17 -2.78
N GLU A 126 2.50 -20.80 -1.84
CA GLU A 126 1.53 -21.87 -2.09
C GLU A 126 0.29 -21.44 -2.90
N LEU A 127 -0.15 -20.19 -2.76
CA LEU A 127 -1.43 -19.74 -3.32
C LEU A 127 -1.30 -18.75 -4.50
N VAL A 128 -0.13 -18.17 -4.71
CA VAL A 128 0.13 -17.20 -5.78
C VAL A 128 0.86 -17.88 -6.94
N ASP A 129 0.58 -17.45 -8.16
CA ASP A 129 1.29 -17.93 -9.36
C ASP A 129 2.41 -16.93 -9.77
N HIS A 130 2.14 -15.63 -9.65
CA HIS A 130 3.15 -14.59 -9.86
C HIS A 130 3.16 -13.58 -8.70
N LEU A 131 4.28 -13.52 -7.99
CA LEU A 131 4.53 -12.49 -6.97
C LEU A 131 5.38 -11.39 -7.58
N ILE A 132 4.96 -10.15 -7.42
CA ILE A 132 5.73 -8.99 -7.86
C ILE A 132 6.24 -8.26 -6.61
N VAL A 133 7.55 -8.11 -6.53
CA VAL A 133 8.27 -7.50 -5.41
C VAL A 133 8.90 -6.18 -5.84
N ILE A 134 9.04 -5.27 -4.88
CA ILE A 134 9.53 -3.91 -5.13
C ILE A 134 10.88 -3.63 -4.48
N LEU A 135 11.36 -4.54 -3.62
CA LEU A 135 12.70 -4.52 -3.06
C LEU A 135 13.52 -5.68 -3.64
N PRO A 136 14.78 -5.45 -4.05
CA PRO A 136 15.56 -6.45 -4.78
C PRO A 136 15.81 -7.72 -3.95
N PHE A 137 16.09 -7.58 -2.65
CA PHE A 137 16.36 -8.71 -1.76
C PHE A 137 15.14 -9.61 -1.54
N GLU A 138 13.91 -9.15 -1.82
CA GLU A 138 12.72 -9.96 -1.66
C GLU A 138 12.73 -11.15 -2.63
N VAL A 139 13.38 -11.03 -3.78
CA VAL A 139 13.58 -12.16 -4.71
C VAL A 139 14.36 -13.27 -4.03
N ASP A 140 15.50 -12.93 -3.42
CA ASP A 140 16.34 -13.90 -2.71
C ASP A 140 15.63 -14.48 -1.48
N PHE A 141 14.86 -13.64 -0.77
CA PHE A 141 14.04 -14.09 0.33
C PHE A 141 13.05 -15.19 -0.11
N TYR A 142 12.38 -15.03 -1.26
CA TYR A 142 11.39 -16.00 -1.71
C TYR A 142 11.96 -17.28 -2.34
N LYS A 143 13.27 -17.35 -2.64
CA LYS A 143 13.92 -18.57 -3.17
C LYS A 143 13.69 -19.80 -2.30
N ARG A 144 13.70 -19.65 -0.98
CA ARG A 144 13.45 -20.77 -0.04
C ARG A 144 12.01 -21.31 -0.05
N TYR A 145 11.10 -20.65 -0.76
CA TYR A 145 9.70 -21.03 -0.93
C TYR A 145 9.34 -21.35 -2.38
N GLU A 146 10.35 -21.50 -3.24
CA GLU A 146 10.16 -21.83 -4.65
C GLU A 146 9.42 -23.16 -4.80
N ARG A 147 8.49 -23.18 -5.76
CA ARG A 147 7.75 -24.37 -6.16
C ARG A 147 7.31 -24.24 -7.60
N GLU A 148 6.93 -25.35 -8.21
CA GLU A 148 6.38 -25.34 -9.56
C GLU A 148 5.16 -24.41 -9.65
N GLY A 149 5.14 -23.57 -10.70
CA GLY A 149 4.05 -22.62 -10.97
C GLY A 149 4.10 -21.31 -10.17
N PHE A 150 5.01 -21.15 -9.21
CA PHE A 150 5.23 -19.89 -8.49
C PHE A 150 6.46 -19.15 -9.06
N ARG A 151 6.29 -17.89 -9.48
CA ARG A 151 7.39 -17.04 -9.95
C ARG A 151 7.42 -15.71 -9.24
N VAL A 152 8.61 -15.23 -8.92
CA VAL A 152 8.83 -13.93 -8.28
C VAL A 152 9.48 -12.99 -9.28
N HIS A 153 8.96 -11.77 -9.39
CA HIS A 153 9.43 -10.75 -10.33
C HIS A 153 9.78 -9.48 -9.57
N TYR A 154 10.99 -8.97 -9.75
CA TYR A 154 11.39 -7.66 -9.24
C TYR A 154 11.16 -6.59 -10.31
N VAL A 155 10.45 -5.52 -9.95
CA VAL A 155 10.07 -4.45 -10.88
C VAL A 155 10.58 -3.06 -10.47
N GLY A 156 11.43 -2.99 -9.44
CA GLY A 156 11.85 -1.72 -8.85
C GLY A 156 10.80 -1.12 -7.90
N HIS A 157 11.20 -0.09 -7.16
CA HIS A 157 10.30 0.59 -6.24
C HIS A 157 9.58 1.73 -6.96
N PRO A 158 8.22 1.73 -7.03
CA PRO A 158 7.48 2.78 -7.74
C PRO A 158 7.73 4.21 -7.24
N LEU A 159 8.17 4.38 -6.00
CA LEU A 159 8.49 5.70 -5.45
C LEU A 159 9.66 6.37 -6.17
N ILE A 160 10.56 5.62 -6.80
CA ILE A 160 11.68 6.18 -7.57
C ILE A 160 11.15 7.03 -8.74
N ASP A 161 10.09 6.57 -9.40
CA ASP A 161 9.49 7.28 -10.53
C ASP A 161 8.48 8.35 -10.09
N LEU A 162 7.79 8.13 -8.97
CA LEU A 162 6.74 9.00 -8.47
C LEU A 162 7.26 10.17 -7.62
N ALA A 163 8.33 9.96 -6.85
CA ALA A 163 8.89 10.97 -5.94
C ALA A 163 9.83 11.92 -6.68
N LYS A 164 9.30 12.63 -7.67
CA LYS A 164 10.00 13.69 -8.37
C LYS A 164 9.72 15.03 -7.69
N PRO A 165 10.75 15.74 -7.18
CA PRO A 165 10.55 17.07 -6.60
C PRO A 165 9.89 18.00 -7.62
N SER A 166 8.83 18.69 -7.20
CA SER A 166 8.16 19.69 -8.03
C SER A 166 8.88 21.05 -8.05
N LEU A 167 9.86 21.22 -7.17
CA LEU A 167 10.69 22.41 -7.05
C LEU A 167 12.15 21.99 -6.96
N LEU A 168 13.03 22.83 -7.52
CA LEU A 168 14.46 22.73 -7.24
C LEU A 168 14.73 23.11 -5.79
N GLU A 169 15.80 22.56 -5.21
CA GLU A 169 16.16 22.82 -3.81
C GLU A 169 16.30 24.33 -3.52
N ARG A 170 16.90 25.07 -4.44
CA ARG A 170 17.06 26.53 -4.34
C ARG A 170 15.70 27.24 -4.27
N GLU A 171 14.77 26.90 -5.16
CA GLU A 171 13.44 27.52 -5.20
C GLU A 171 12.64 27.20 -3.93
N PHE A 172 12.80 25.99 -3.39
CA PHE A 172 12.17 25.59 -2.13
C PHE A 172 12.74 26.40 -0.95
N LYS A 173 14.06 26.56 -0.87
CA LYS A 173 14.74 27.38 0.14
C LYS A 173 14.35 28.86 0.04
N ASP A 174 14.29 29.40 -1.17
CA ASP A 174 13.86 30.78 -1.43
C ASP A 174 12.42 31.02 -0.96
N LYS A 175 11.51 30.06 -1.20
CA LYS A 175 10.12 30.11 -0.69
C LYS A 175 10.02 30.01 0.83
N LEU A 176 10.89 29.22 1.46
CA LEU A 176 10.92 29.09 2.91
C LEU A 176 11.53 30.32 3.59
N GLY A 177 12.35 31.10 2.87
CA GLY A 177 13.05 32.27 3.40
C GLY A 177 14.29 31.93 4.24
N PHE A 178 14.75 30.67 4.23
CA PHE A 178 15.91 30.23 5.00
C PHE A 178 16.83 29.34 4.15
N PRO A 179 18.16 29.59 4.14
CA PRO A 179 19.11 28.83 3.34
C PRO A 179 19.41 27.43 3.93
N SER A 180 19.10 27.23 5.20
CA SER A 180 19.31 25.99 5.94
C SER A 180 18.20 25.82 6.98
N TYR A 181 17.78 24.58 7.20
CA TYR A 181 16.70 24.23 8.11
C TYR A 181 16.86 22.78 8.57
N LEU A 182 16.20 22.43 9.67
CA LEU A 182 16.07 21.05 10.16
C LEU A 182 14.64 20.57 9.94
N ALA A 183 14.46 19.48 9.21
CA ALA A 183 13.15 18.85 9.05
C ALA A 183 12.93 17.77 10.13
N LEU A 184 11.84 17.87 10.89
CA LEU A 184 11.43 16.85 11.84
C LEU A 184 10.19 16.12 11.35
N LEU A 185 10.25 14.79 11.40
CA LEU A 185 9.19 13.90 10.93
C LEU A 185 8.62 13.13 12.13
N PRO A 186 7.70 13.71 12.91
CA PRO A 186 7.17 13.09 14.14
C PRO A 186 6.34 11.83 13.84
N GLY A 187 5.90 11.66 12.61
CA GLY A 187 5.15 10.51 12.14
C GLY A 187 3.87 10.92 11.43
N SER A 188 3.19 9.91 10.90
CA SER A 188 1.96 10.05 10.12
C SER A 188 0.70 9.68 10.93
N ARG A 189 0.88 9.06 12.10
CA ARG A 189 -0.21 8.58 12.96
C ARG A 189 -0.17 9.24 14.32
N TRP A 190 -1.34 9.43 14.93
CA TRP A 190 -1.46 9.96 16.28
C TRP A 190 -0.57 9.26 17.31
N SER A 191 -0.44 7.93 17.24
CA SER A 191 0.43 7.17 18.14
C SER A 191 1.92 7.48 17.95
N GLU A 192 2.35 7.62 16.69
CA GLU A 192 3.73 8.00 16.35
C GLU A 192 3.99 9.43 16.83
N VAL A 193 3.11 10.38 16.47
CA VAL A 193 3.22 11.79 16.85
C VAL A 193 3.26 11.95 18.37
N LYS A 194 2.34 11.32 19.11
CA LYS A 194 2.32 11.39 20.59
C LYS A 194 3.57 10.81 21.23
N ARG A 195 4.11 9.73 20.65
CA ARG A 195 5.30 9.06 21.19
C ARG A 195 6.59 9.78 20.85
N HIS A 196 6.74 10.25 19.60
CA HIS A 196 8.00 10.78 19.09
C HIS A 196 8.20 12.26 19.41
N THR A 197 7.12 13.06 19.44
CA THR A 197 7.23 14.52 19.65
C THR A 197 8.01 14.91 20.92
N PRO A 198 7.79 14.28 22.09
CA PRO A 198 8.58 14.59 23.29
C PRO A 198 10.08 14.36 23.09
N TYR A 199 10.48 13.22 22.53
CA TYR A 199 11.89 12.91 22.27
C TYR A 199 12.52 13.83 21.21
N LEU A 200 11.77 14.19 20.17
CA LEU A 200 12.25 15.13 19.16
C LEU A 200 12.51 16.52 19.76
N ARG A 201 11.72 16.93 20.76
CA ARG A 201 11.96 18.17 21.51
C ARG A 201 13.23 18.08 22.35
N GLU A 202 13.41 16.99 23.10
CA GLU A 202 14.63 16.77 23.87
C GLU A 202 15.88 16.80 22.97
N VAL A 203 15.80 16.19 21.78
CA VAL A 203 16.89 16.23 20.78
C VAL A 203 17.17 17.66 20.32
N LEU A 204 16.14 18.46 20.02
CA LEU A 204 16.34 19.88 19.65
C LEU A 204 17.02 20.68 20.78
N GLU A 205 16.58 20.47 22.03
CA GLU A 205 17.15 21.13 23.21
C GLU A 205 18.63 20.74 23.43
N CYS A 206 18.97 19.48 23.18
CA CYS A 206 20.34 18.98 23.29
C CYS A 206 21.24 19.51 22.17
N LEU A 207 20.75 19.53 20.93
CA LEU A 207 21.52 19.95 19.76
C LEU A 207 21.79 21.46 19.75
N ARG A 208 20.95 22.27 20.43
CA ARG A 208 21.09 23.74 20.52
C ARG A 208 21.33 24.41 19.17
N LEU A 209 20.68 23.91 18.13
CA LEU A 209 20.87 24.41 16.77
C LEU A 209 20.19 25.77 16.60
N GLU A 210 20.89 26.72 16.00
CA GLU A 210 20.33 28.00 15.53
C GLU A 210 19.70 27.86 14.12
N LEU A 211 19.06 26.71 13.85
CA LEU A 211 18.41 26.46 12.56
C LEU A 211 16.88 26.51 12.70
N PRO A 212 16.17 27.12 11.75
CA PRO A 212 14.72 26.99 11.64
C PRO A 212 14.30 25.52 11.57
N VAL A 213 13.28 25.16 12.34
CA VAL A 213 12.72 23.79 12.37
C VAL A 213 11.44 23.74 11.54
N LEU A 214 11.41 22.81 10.58
CA LEU A 214 10.24 22.51 9.76
C LEU A 214 9.65 21.17 10.18
N VAL A 215 8.34 21.16 10.45
CA VAL A 215 7.62 19.93 10.79
C VAL A 215 6.51 19.70 9.77
N PRO A 216 6.78 19.02 8.64
CA PRO A 216 5.74 18.68 7.68
C PRO A 216 4.79 17.66 8.34
N THR A 217 3.54 18.09 8.52
CA THR A 217 2.53 17.32 9.25
C THR A 217 1.14 17.57 8.71
N PHE A 218 0.20 16.68 9.03
CA PHE A 218 -1.22 16.92 8.80
C PHE A 218 -1.77 17.94 9.79
N GLY A 219 -2.74 18.75 9.36
CA GLY A 219 -3.35 19.81 10.18
C GLY A 219 -3.89 19.29 11.52
N ALA A 220 -4.42 18.06 11.53
CA ALA A 220 -4.92 17.39 12.73
C ALA A 220 -3.89 17.27 13.87
N PHE A 221 -2.59 17.24 13.57
CA PHE A 221 -1.52 17.09 14.56
C PHE A 221 -0.91 18.42 15.00
N LYS A 222 -1.24 19.53 14.31
CA LYS A 222 -0.58 20.82 14.46
C LYS A 222 -0.61 21.32 15.91
N GLU A 223 -1.79 21.36 16.51
CA GLU A 223 -1.95 21.83 17.90
C GLU A 223 -1.18 20.98 18.90
N TYR A 224 -1.05 19.67 18.66
CA TYR A 224 -0.31 18.80 19.56
C TYR A 224 1.19 19.01 19.44
N ILE A 225 1.70 19.15 18.22
CA ILE A 225 3.14 19.36 17.96
C ILE A 225 3.61 20.73 18.49
N GLN A 226 2.74 21.74 18.44
CA GLN A 226 3.05 23.10 18.89
C GLN A 226 2.99 23.32 20.41
N LYS A 227 2.36 22.41 21.16
CA LYS A 227 2.38 22.41 22.64
C LYS A 227 3.69 21.83 23.12
#